data_AF-A0A951BKR7-F1
#
_entry.id   AF-A0A951BKR7-F1
#
_cell.length_a   1.000
_cell.length_b   1.000
_cell.length_c   1.000
_cell.angle_alpha   90.00
_cell.angle_beta   90.00
_cell.angle_gamma   90.00
#
_symmetry.space_group_name_H-M   'P 1'
#
loop_
_entity.id
_entity.type
_entity.pdbx_description
1 polymer ?
#
loop_
_entity_poly.entity_id
_entity_poly.type
_entity_poly.pdbx_seq_one_letter_code
_entity_poly.pdbx_strand_id
1 'polypeptide(L)'
;MGLAVAAGTSGLMPGASTEAQAAGKKLTILASVPDLAFPFFVHMMGQIKAEGDKLGDIEVVVADGQRSSPKQTADVEAAITKGVDGIVISPNEVNALAPA
;
A
#
# COMPACT_ATOMS: atom_id res chain seq x y z
N MET A 1 -3.94 17.15 59.81
CA MET A 1 -3.54 18.48 59.28
C MET A 1 -2.71 18.22 58.03
N GLY A 2 -3.03 18.68 56.83
CA GLY A 2 -4.11 19.54 56.36
C GLY A 2 -4.11 19.48 54.84
N LEU A 3 -5.32 19.50 54.28
CA LEU A 3 -5.68 19.65 52.87
C LEU A 3 -5.14 20.96 52.28
N ALA A 4 -4.73 20.96 51.02
CA ALA A 4 -4.96 22.10 50.12
C ALA A 4 -4.81 21.70 48.65
N VAL A 5 -5.96 21.51 47.99
CA VAL A 5 -6.15 21.66 46.55
C VAL A 5 -6.00 23.14 46.20
N ALA A 6 -5.32 23.45 45.10
CA ALA A 6 -5.48 24.73 44.40
C ALA A 6 -5.46 24.48 42.89
N ALA A 7 -6.59 24.82 42.28
CA ALA A 7 -6.88 24.76 40.86
C ALA A 7 -6.43 26.03 40.12
N GLY A 8 -6.35 25.93 38.79
CA GLY A 8 -6.22 27.05 37.85
C GLY A 8 -4.93 26.96 37.04
N THR A 9 -4.92 27.10 35.72
CA THR A 9 -5.87 27.70 34.78
C THR A 9 -5.62 27.17 33.36
N SER A 10 -6.66 27.22 32.53
CA SER A 10 -6.66 26.96 31.09
C SER A 10 -5.39 27.39 30.35
N GLY A 11 -4.73 26.43 29.71
CA GLY A 11 -3.97 26.65 28.49
C GLY A 11 -4.73 25.99 27.34
N LEU A 12 -5.24 26.78 26.40
CA LEU A 12 -5.72 26.31 25.10
C LEU A 12 -4.68 25.36 24.50
N MET A 13 -5.10 24.19 24.03
CA MET A 13 -4.31 23.39 23.09
C MET A 13 -4.73 23.76 21.66
N PRO A 14 -4.00 24.60 20.94
CA PRO A 14 -4.06 24.62 19.49
C PRO A 14 -3.14 23.53 18.94
N GLY A 15 -3.71 22.59 18.18
CA GLY A 15 -2.93 21.72 17.30
C GLY A 15 -2.48 20.40 17.93
N ALA A 16 -3.41 19.47 18.10
CA ALA A 16 -3.09 18.07 17.85
C ALA A 16 -3.49 17.79 16.40
N SER A 17 -2.61 18.16 15.46
CA SER A 17 -2.65 17.61 14.12
C SER A 17 -2.55 16.10 14.29
N THR A 18 -3.62 15.36 13.98
CA THR A 18 -3.61 13.89 13.84
C THR A 18 -2.87 13.48 12.56
N GLU A 19 -1.72 14.09 12.33
CA GLU A 19 -0.69 13.54 11.47
C GLU A 19 0.31 12.92 12.43
N ALA A 20 -0.11 11.83 13.05
CA ALA A 20 0.83 10.80 13.41
C ALA A 20 1.48 10.37 12.10
N GLN A 21 2.54 11.08 11.71
CA GLN A 21 3.52 10.61 10.74
C GLN A 21 3.85 9.20 11.21
N ALA A 22 3.39 8.22 10.46
CA ALA A 22 3.71 6.83 10.66
C ALA A 22 5.23 6.72 10.50
N ALA A 23 5.95 6.84 11.61
CA ALA A 23 7.36 6.57 11.67
C ALA A 23 7.54 5.08 11.32
N GLY A 24 8.05 4.81 10.12
CA GLY A 24 8.86 3.63 9.82
C GLY A 24 8.17 2.29 9.62
N LYS A 25 6.94 2.23 9.09
CA LYS A 25 6.41 0.94 8.60
C LYS A 25 6.92 0.69 7.17
N LYS A 26 7.73 -0.36 6.98
CA LYS A 26 8.04 -0.89 5.65
C LYS A 26 6.74 -1.38 5.02
N LEU A 27 6.30 -0.74 3.94
CA LEU A 27 5.07 -1.12 3.24
C LEU A 27 5.38 -2.19 2.19
N THR A 28 4.55 -3.22 2.10
CA THR A 28 4.63 -4.22 1.02
C THR A 28 3.47 -4.01 0.06
N ILE A 29 3.75 -3.73 -1.21
CA ILE A 29 2.75 -3.46 -2.24
C ILE A 29 2.83 -4.53 -3.33
N LEU A 30 1.70 -5.14 -3.69
CA LEU A 30 1.60 -5.95 -4.89
C LEU A 30 1.45 -5.04 -6.11
N ALA A 31 2.29 -5.21 -7.12
CA ALA A 31 2.11 -4.64 -8.45
C ALA A 31 1.76 -5.77 -9.45
N SER A 32 0.52 -5.79 -9.93
CA SER A 32 0.00 -6.82 -10.83
C SER A 32 -0.27 -6.24 -12.23
N VAL A 33 0.23 -6.89 -13.27
CA VAL A 33 0.06 -6.49 -14.67
C VAL A 33 -0.43 -7.66 -15.51
N PRO A 34 -1.07 -7.41 -16.67
CA PRO A 34 -1.65 -8.50 -17.44
C PRO A 34 -0.60 -9.44 -18.04
N ASP A 35 0.55 -8.93 -18.49
CA ASP A 35 1.60 -9.73 -19.15
C ASP A 35 2.95 -8.98 -19.20
N LEU A 36 4.00 -9.56 -18.60
CA LEU A 36 5.36 -9.00 -18.65
C LEU A 36 6.11 -9.24 -19.96
N ALA A 37 5.55 -10.00 -20.92
CA ALA A 37 6.11 -10.12 -22.27
C ALA A 37 6.06 -8.80 -23.05
N PHE A 38 5.21 -7.85 -22.65
CA PHE A 38 5.16 -6.52 -23.25
C PHE A 38 6.20 -5.58 -22.60
N PRO A 39 7.14 -5.00 -23.39
CA PRO A 39 8.20 -4.14 -22.86
C PRO A 39 7.70 -2.92 -22.06
N PHE A 40 6.50 -2.43 -22.36
CA PHE A 40 5.86 -1.36 -21.60
C PHE A 40 5.69 -1.74 -20.12
N PHE A 41 5.19 -2.94 -19.82
CA PHE A 41 4.97 -3.37 -18.44
C PHE A 41 6.28 -3.67 -17.72
N VAL A 42 7.30 -4.17 -18.42
CA VAL A 42 8.65 -4.31 -17.86
C VAL A 42 9.20 -2.95 -17.42
N HIS A 43 9.09 -1.93 -18.29
CA HIS A 43 9.52 -0.57 -17.96
C HIS A 43 8.71 0.01 -16.79
N MET A 44 7.39 -0.13 -16.83
CA MET A 44 6.50 0.35 -15.78
C MET A 44 6.83 -0.28 -14.42
N MET A 45 7.02 -1.60 -14.34
CA MET A 45 7.43 -2.28 -13.09
C MET A 45 8.76 -1.77 -12.57
N GLY A 46 9.72 -1.53 -13.47
CA GLY A 46 11.00 -0.93 -13.10
C GLY A 46 10.83 0.47 -12.47
N GLN A 47 9.95 1.30 -13.03
CA GLN A 47 9.66 2.63 -12.49
C GLN A 47 8.92 2.56 -11.15
N ILE A 48 7.93 1.67 -11.00
CA ILE A 48 7.21 1.48 -9.72
C ILE A 48 8.18 1.08 -8.62
N LYS A 49 9.09 0.13 -8.89
CA LYS A 49 10.11 -0.27 -7.93
C LYS A 49 11.03 0.89 -7.56
N ALA A 50 11.57 1.59 -8.56
CA ALA A 50 12.46 2.72 -8.33
C ALA A 50 11.81 3.85 -7.53
N GLU A 51 10.51 4.08 -7.70
CA GLU A 51 9.76 5.06 -6.91
C GLU A 51 9.47 4.56 -5.50
N GLY A 52 9.13 3.28 -5.33
CA GLY A 52 8.95 2.66 -4.02
C GLY A 52 10.20 2.75 -3.14
N ASP A 53 11.37 2.52 -3.72
CA ASP A 53 12.66 2.65 -3.03
C ASP A 53 12.90 4.12 -2.57
N LYS A 54 12.55 5.12 -3.41
CA LYS A 54 12.73 6.55 -3.08
C LYS A 54 11.82 7.06 -1.96
N LEU A 55 10.59 6.55 -1.88
CA LEU A 55 9.56 7.06 -0.95
C LEU A 55 9.73 6.56 0.49
N GLY A 56 10.67 5.65 0.74
CA GLY A 56 10.97 5.14 2.09
C GLY A 56 10.94 3.62 2.18
N ASP A 57 11.61 2.94 1.25
CA ASP A 57 11.78 1.48 1.21
C ASP A 57 10.46 0.68 1.12
N ILE A 58 9.57 1.08 0.20
CA ILE A 58 8.39 0.28 -0.13
C ILE A 58 8.81 -0.98 -0.89
N GLU A 59 8.49 -2.16 -0.37
CA GLU A 59 8.72 -3.43 -1.05
C GLU A 59 7.65 -3.69 -2.10
N VAL A 60 8.05 -3.64 -3.37
CA VAL A 60 7.16 -3.93 -4.50
C VAL A 60 7.29 -5.40 -4.90
N VAL A 61 6.22 -6.17 -4.69
CA VAL A 61 6.08 -7.55 -5.16
C VAL A 61 5.44 -7.54 -6.53
N VAL A 62 6.15 -8.00 -7.55
CA VAL A 62 5.64 -8.03 -8.93
C VAL A 62 4.89 -9.33 -9.20
N ALA A 63 3.69 -9.23 -9.77
CA ALA A 63 2.90 -10.35 -10.27
C ALA A 63 2.60 -10.20 -11.77
N ASP A 64 2.97 -11.22 -12.53
CA ASP A 64 2.73 -11.32 -13.97
C ASP A 64 1.47 -12.14 -14.24
N GLY A 65 0.43 -11.52 -14.77
CA GLY A 65 -0.85 -12.17 -15.08
C GLY A 65 -0.77 -13.20 -16.21
N GLN A 66 0.28 -13.18 -17.05
CA GLN A 66 0.45 -14.10 -18.20
C GLN A 66 -0.81 -14.21 -19.08
N ARG A 67 -1.50 -13.08 -19.28
CA ARG A 67 -2.78 -12.96 -20.00
C ARG A 67 -3.90 -13.85 -19.45
N SER A 68 -3.81 -14.28 -18.19
CA SER A 68 -4.74 -15.18 -17.54
C SER A 68 -5.42 -14.48 -16.37
N SER A 69 -6.69 -14.11 -16.55
CA SER A 69 -7.47 -13.52 -15.45
C SER A 69 -7.57 -14.43 -14.23
N PRO A 70 -7.80 -15.76 -14.35
CA PRO A 70 -7.78 -16.66 -13.19
C PRO A 70 -6.45 -16.65 -12.44
N LYS A 71 -5.32 -16.59 -13.15
CA LYS A 71 -4.01 -16.47 -12.53
C LYS A 71 -3.87 -15.14 -11.79
N GLN A 72 -4.25 -14.04 -12.46
CA GLN A 72 -4.15 -12.70 -11.88
C GLN A 72 -5.01 -12.56 -10.62
N THR A 73 -6.22 -13.14 -10.62
CA THR A 73 -7.07 -13.24 -9.42
C THR A 73 -6.40 -14.05 -8.32
N ALA A 74 -5.86 -15.24 -8.64
CA ALA A 74 -5.18 -16.08 -7.65
C ALA A 74 -3.95 -15.41 -7.03
N ASP A 75 -3.17 -14.67 -7.83
CA ASP A 75 -2.00 -13.91 -7.35
C ASP A 75 -2.43 -12.78 -6.39
N VAL A 76 -3.54 -12.11 -6.68
CA VAL A 76 -4.12 -11.08 -5.81
C VAL A 76 -4.61 -11.68 -4.48
N GLU A 77 -5.37 -12.78 -4.52
CA GLU A 77 -5.84 -13.48 -3.31
C GLU A 77 -4.67 -13.98 -2.45
N ALA A 78 -3.62 -14.49 -3.09
CA ALA A 78 -2.41 -14.91 -2.41
C ALA A 78 -1.69 -13.73 -1.75
N ALA A 79 -1.67 -12.55 -2.39
CA ALA A 79 -1.09 -11.35 -1.80
C ALA A 79 -1.90 -10.81 -0.62
N ILE A 80 -3.23 -10.78 -0.74
CA ILE A 80 -4.14 -10.42 0.35
C ILE A 80 -3.91 -11.34 1.54
N THR A 81 -3.83 -12.66 1.31
CA THR A 81 -3.56 -13.66 2.34
C THR A 81 -2.21 -13.44 3.03
N LYS A 82 -1.19 -13.00 2.28
CA LYS A 82 0.14 -12.65 2.80
C LYS A 82 0.17 -11.31 3.56
N GLY A 83 -0.92 -10.55 3.56
CA GLY A 83 -1.04 -9.29 4.28
C GLY A 83 -0.27 -8.13 3.63
N VAL A 84 -0.28 -8.05 2.29
CA VAL A 84 0.24 -6.85 1.61
C VAL A 84 -0.53 -5.60 2.07
N ASP A 85 0.17 -4.47 2.18
CA ASP A 85 -0.39 -3.19 2.61
C ASP A 85 -1.18 -2.49 1.50
N GLY A 86 -0.98 -2.90 0.24
CA GLY A 86 -1.69 -2.33 -0.89
C GLY A 86 -1.48 -3.13 -2.18
N ILE A 87 -2.36 -2.84 -3.15
CA ILE A 87 -2.36 -3.48 -4.47
C ILE A 87 -2.47 -2.38 -5.52
N VAL A 88 -1.56 -2.41 -6.50
CA VAL A 88 -1.64 -1.67 -7.75
C VAL A 88 -1.87 -2.70 -8.85
N ILE A 89 -2.96 -2.56 -9.60
CA ILE A 89 -3.36 -3.56 -10.60
C ILE A 89 -3.68 -2.92 -11.95
N SER A 90 -3.06 -3.45 -12.99
CA SER A 90 -3.50 -3.30 -14.38
C SER A 90 -4.22 -4.59 -14.77
N PRO A 91 -5.56 -4.56 -14.90
CA PRO A 91 -6.35 -5.78 -15.11
C PRO A 91 -6.12 -6.38 -16.51
N ASN A 92 -6.06 -7.71 -16.60
CA ASN A 92 -6.13 -8.42 -17.87
C ASN A 92 -7.52 -8.30 -18.51
N GLU A 93 -8.56 -8.46 -17.70
CA GLU A 93 -9.96 -8.25 -18.08
C GLU A 93 -10.65 -7.45 -17.00
N VAL A 94 -11.33 -6.37 -17.39
CA VAL A 94 -11.95 -5.42 -16.45
C VAL A 94 -13.08 -6.05 -15.62
N ASN A 95 -13.85 -6.96 -16.23
CA ASN A 95 -14.98 -7.63 -15.57
C ASN A 95 -14.54 -8.79 -14.68
N ALA A 96 -13.35 -9.37 -14.93
CA ALA A 96 -12.86 -10.51 -14.15
C ALA A 96 -12.29 -10.09 -12.78
N LEU A 97 -12.03 -8.79 -12.59
CA LEU A 97 -11.41 -8.23 -11.39
C LEU A 97 -12.34 -7.26 -10.63
N ALA A 98 -13.56 -7.07 -11.12
CA ALA A 98 -14.62 -6.41 -10.35
C ALA A 98 -15.22 -7.40 -9.33
N PRO A 99 -15.65 -6.93 -8.15
CA PRO A 99 -16.47 -7.75 -7.25
C PRO A 99 -17.75 -8.21 -7.95
N ALA A 100 -18.14 -9.46 -7.73
CA ALA A 100 -19.46 -9.95 -8.12
C ALA A 100 -20.57 -9.33 -7.27
#